data_AF-A0A5N6C0W4-F1
#
_entry.id   AF-A0A5N6C0W4-F1
#
_cell.length_a   1.000
_cell.length_b   1.000
_cell.length_c   1.000
_cell.angle_alpha   90.00
_cell.angle_beta   90.00
_cell.angle_gamma   90.00
#
_symmetry.space_group_name_H-M   'P 1'
#
loop_
_entity.id
_entity.type
_entity.pdbx_description
1 polymer ?
#
loop_
_entity_poly.entity_id
_entity_poly.type
_entity_poly.pdbx_seq_one_letter_code
_entity_poly.pdbx_strand_id
1 'polypeptide(L)'
;MNVSRSRVYLTCGLGAAAAGVLGLALTVVPSVAEGASSGGSQSTRPVADPSPKQPGGHTVLTCAVSTNGQPITADPAVGKEARAVTAKGTVTLTNCASPDGSFPNLRSGTATFKGTGQASCTSVQDVAGTGTITWKDAQGQTLGTSTVRPNLDAINAYNPGDMMLVGEVTQGKLKGKRIAGKAAPTSDISQCSSKGVSSAQGSGTVAFIAVDASK
;
A
#
# COMPACT_ATOMS: atom_id res chain seq x y z
N MET A 1 13.57 -26.38 -44.74
CA MET A 1 13.70 -27.11 -43.45
C MET A 1 12.52 -26.66 -42.58
N ASN A 2 11.29 -27.15 -42.80
CA ASN A 2 10.69 -28.35 -42.21
C ASN A 2 11.18 -28.63 -40.78
N VAL A 3 10.30 -28.50 -39.77
CA VAL A 3 9.63 -29.62 -39.08
C VAL A 3 8.64 -29.06 -38.04
N SER A 4 7.38 -29.43 -38.24
CA SER A 4 6.28 -29.46 -37.27
C SER A 4 6.57 -30.45 -36.13
N ARG A 5 6.14 -30.16 -34.90
CA ARG A 5 5.87 -31.13 -33.78
C ARG A 5 5.54 -30.34 -32.51
N SER A 6 4.72 -30.75 -31.57
CA SER A 6 3.67 -31.77 -31.45
C SER A 6 3.09 -31.57 -30.05
N ARG A 7 1.78 -31.75 -29.89
CA ARG A 7 1.16 -31.92 -28.57
C ARG A 7 1.65 -33.24 -27.98
N VAL A 8 2.03 -33.24 -26.70
CA VAL A 8 2.22 -34.46 -25.92
C VAL A 8 1.34 -34.38 -24.68
N TYR A 9 0.34 -35.26 -24.67
CA TYR A 9 -0.40 -35.69 -23.50
C TYR A 9 0.56 -36.45 -22.57
N LEU A 10 0.49 -36.20 -21.27
CA LEU A 10 0.92 -37.18 -20.27
C LEU A 10 -0.22 -37.43 -19.29
N THR A 11 -0.96 -38.49 -19.60
CA THR A 11 -1.70 -39.31 -18.66
C THR A 11 -0.72 -40.15 -17.86
N CYS A 12 -0.87 -40.18 -16.54
CA CYS A 12 -0.29 -41.22 -15.70
C CYS A 12 -1.43 -41.74 -14.81
N GLY A 13 -1.94 -42.91 -15.17
CA GLY A 13 -2.82 -43.69 -14.30
C GLY A 13 -2.02 -44.78 -13.60
N LEU A 14 -2.48 -45.19 -12.43
CA LEU A 14 -2.63 -46.59 -11.99
C LEU A 14 -2.89 -46.59 -10.49
N GLY A 15 -4.08 -47.05 -10.11
CA GLY A 15 -4.44 -47.37 -8.73
C GLY A 15 -5.44 -48.51 -8.77
N ALA A 16 -4.93 -49.74 -8.81
CA ALA A 16 -5.70 -50.95 -8.56
C ALA A 16 -5.62 -51.27 -7.06
N ALA A 17 -6.75 -51.44 -6.39
CA ALA A 17 -6.86 -52.25 -5.20
C ALA A 17 -8.30 -52.76 -5.08
N ALA A 18 -8.40 -54.09 -4.99
CA ALA A 18 -9.64 -54.85 -4.87
C ALA A 18 -10.00 -55.11 -3.40
N ALA A 19 -11.19 -55.70 -3.25
CA ALA A 19 -11.73 -56.41 -2.09
C ALA A 19 -12.37 -55.57 -0.96
N GLY A 20 -13.70 -55.60 -0.93
CA GLY A 20 -14.48 -55.35 0.28
C GLY A 20 -14.81 -56.64 1.00
N VAL A 21 -14.96 -56.58 2.33
CA VAL A 21 -15.83 -57.44 3.15
C VAL A 21 -16.22 -56.66 4.43
N LEU A 22 -17.55 -56.62 4.66
CA LEU A 22 -18.35 -56.51 5.89
C LEU A 22 -17.68 -56.27 7.26
N GLY A 23 -18.33 -55.43 8.09
CA GLY A 23 -18.29 -55.60 9.56
C GLY A 23 -18.59 -54.38 10.43
N LEU A 24 -19.88 -54.12 10.67
CA LEU A 24 -20.54 -53.52 11.86
C LEU A 24 -19.68 -52.78 12.93
N ALA A 25 -19.97 -51.49 13.14
CA ALA A 25 -20.34 -50.91 14.44
C ALA A 25 -20.74 -49.43 14.27
N LEU A 26 -22.04 -49.13 14.38
CA LEU A 26 -22.58 -47.77 14.43
C LEU A 26 -22.43 -47.21 15.85
N THR A 27 -21.47 -46.32 16.05
CA THR A 27 -21.51 -45.33 17.14
C THR A 27 -21.79 -43.97 16.51
N VAL A 28 -22.95 -43.42 16.86
CA VAL A 28 -23.46 -42.15 16.36
C VAL A 28 -22.73 -41.03 17.11
N VAL A 29 -21.80 -40.35 16.42
CA VAL A 29 -21.18 -39.11 16.88
C VAL A 29 -21.72 -37.98 16.00
N PRO A 30 -22.32 -36.91 16.55
CA PRO A 30 -22.76 -35.78 15.75
C PRO A 30 -21.54 -35.07 15.18
N SER A 31 -21.23 -35.35 13.92
CA SER A 31 -20.25 -34.59 13.15
C SER A 31 -20.94 -33.31 12.69
N VAL A 32 -20.54 -32.18 13.27
CA VAL A 32 -20.81 -30.87 12.69
C VAL A 32 -20.17 -30.85 11.30
N ALA A 33 -20.99 -30.73 10.27
CA ALA A 33 -20.52 -30.52 8.91
C ALA A 33 -19.97 -29.10 8.81
N GLU A 34 -18.67 -28.93 9.06
CA GLU A 34 -17.92 -27.77 8.63
C GLU A 34 -17.85 -27.82 7.10
N GLY A 35 -18.82 -27.16 6.47
CA GLY A 35 -18.76 -26.82 5.05
C GLY A 35 -17.57 -25.91 4.81
N ALA A 36 -16.45 -26.50 4.40
CA ALA A 36 -15.30 -25.81 3.86
C ALA A 36 -15.66 -25.22 2.49
N SER A 37 -16.35 -24.09 2.51
CA SER A 37 -16.33 -23.16 1.38
C SER A 37 -14.96 -22.51 1.39
N SER A 38 -14.02 -23.07 0.62
CA SER A 38 -12.77 -22.41 0.27
C SER A 38 -13.07 -21.24 -0.68
N GLY A 39 -13.70 -20.19 -0.14
CA GLY A 39 -13.65 -18.87 -0.73
C GLY A 39 -12.20 -18.44 -0.67
N GLY A 40 -11.55 -18.40 -1.83
CA GLY A 40 -10.20 -17.88 -1.97
C GLY A 40 -10.19 -16.40 -1.57
N SER A 41 -10.08 -16.14 -0.27
CA SER A 41 -9.49 -14.90 0.22
C SER A 41 -8.09 -14.88 -0.35
N GLN A 42 -7.89 -14.08 -1.40
CA GLN A 42 -6.56 -13.71 -1.84
C GLN A 42 -5.87 -13.11 -0.63
N SER A 43 -5.05 -13.93 0.04
CA SER A 43 -4.16 -13.52 1.09
C SER A 43 -3.32 -12.41 0.52
N THR A 44 -3.64 -11.17 0.88
CA THR A 44 -2.83 -9.99 0.60
C THR A 44 -1.50 -10.22 1.30
N ARG A 45 -0.55 -10.79 0.55
CA ARG A 45 0.81 -11.02 1.02
C ARG A 45 1.32 -9.70 1.59
N PRO A 46 1.84 -9.66 2.82
CA PRO A 46 2.43 -8.45 3.38
C PRO A 46 3.47 -7.93 2.39
N VAL A 47 3.19 -6.74 1.83
CA VAL A 47 4.15 -6.04 0.99
C VAL A 47 5.29 -5.61 1.90
N ALA A 48 6.51 -5.99 1.50
CA ALA A 48 7.74 -5.73 2.23
C ALA A 48 7.79 -4.28 2.73
N ASP A 49 8.31 -4.09 3.94
CA ASP A 49 8.49 -2.75 4.50
C ASP A 49 9.31 -1.86 3.56
N PRO A 50 9.04 -0.53 3.57
CA PRO A 50 9.85 0.42 2.82
C PRO A 50 11.28 0.40 3.34
N SER A 51 12.09 -0.50 2.79
CA SER A 51 13.54 -0.51 2.98
C SER A 51 14.15 0.44 1.96
N PRO A 52 15.09 1.31 2.36
CA PRO A 52 15.87 2.08 1.42
C PRO A 52 16.58 1.12 0.47
N LYS A 53 16.18 1.09 -0.81
CA LYS A 53 16.91 0.32 -1.83
C LYS A 53 18.27 0.94 -2.17
N GLN A 54 18.59 2.10 -1.59
CA GLN A 54 19.82 2.83 -1.86
C GLN A 54 20.84 2.60 -0.72
N PRO A 55 22.09 2.23 -1.05
CA PRO A 55 23.18 2.15 -0.07
C PRO A 55 23.32 3.47 0.69
N GLY A 56 23.49 3.41 2.02
CA GLY A 56 23.63 4.60 2.87
C GLY A 56 22.32 5.27 3.29
N GLY A 57 21.16 4.65 3.06
CA GLY A 57 19.89 5.13 3.58
C GLY A 57 19.56 4.58 4.97
N HIS A 58 19.13 5.43 5.91
CA HIS A 58 18.60 4.98 7.21
C HIS A 58 17.30 5.70 7.58
N THR A 59 16.39 5.00 8.26
CA THR A 59 15.08 5.52 8.65
C THR A 59 15.21 6.41 9.90
N VAL A 60 14.77 7.66 9.77
CA VAL A 60 14.84 8.67 10.85
C VAL A 60 13.50 8.85 11.57
N LEU A 61 12.40 8.51 10.90
CA LEU A 61 11.05 8.57 11.47
C LEU A 61 10.14 7.55 10.77
N THR A 62 9.32 6.83 11.52
CA THR A 62 8.25 5.97 11.00
C THR A 62 6.94 6.37 11.65
N CYS A 63 5.84 6.39 10.90
CA CYS A 63 4.50 6.66 11.41
C CYS A 63 3.48 5.71 10.77
N ALA A 64 2.40 5.41 11.50
CA ALA A 64 1.18 4.89 10.91
C ALA A 64 0.41 6.02 10.22
N VAL A 65 -0.18 5.76 9.06
CA VAL A 65 -0.99 6.73 8.29
C VAL A 65 -2.42 6.24 8.14
N SER A 66 -3.40 7.14 8.21
CA SER A 66 -4.80 6.84 7.89
C SER A 66 -5.56 8.06 7.37
N THR A 67 -6.63 7.83 6.63
CA THR A 67 -7.60 8.89 6.28
C THR A 67 -8.50 9.31 7.44
N ASN A 68 -8.55 8.52 8.53
CA ASN A 68 -9.35 8.81 9.74
C ASN A 68 -10.81 9.25 9.43
N GLY A 69 -11.47 8.55 8.51
CA GLY A 69 -12.85 8.86 8.08
C GLY A 69 -12.97 10.05 7.11
N GLN A 70 -11.89 10.78 6.81
CA GLN A 70 -11.86 11.88 5.84
C GLN A 70 -11.31 11.37 4.51
N PRO A 71 -12.17 11.10 3.50
CA PRO A 71 -11.70 10.48 2.27
C PRO A 71 -10.77 11.40 1.48
N ILE A 72 -9.82 10.79 0.79
CA ILE A 72 -9.09 11.43 -0.30
C ILE A 72 -10.07 11.54 -1.48
N THR A 73 -10.08 12.69 -2.16
CA THR A 73 -10.99 12.94 -3.29
C THR A 73 -10.21 13.14 -4.57
N ALA A 74 -10.80 12.71 -5.69
CA ALA A 74 -10.29 12.85 -7.04
C ALA A 74 -11.35 13.49 -7.95
N ASP A 75 -10.95 14.49 -8.74
CA ASP A 75 -11.80 15.18 -9.70
C ASP A 75 -11.08 15.38 -11.05
N PRO A 76 -11.59 14.83 -12.16
CA PRO A 76 -12.71 13.88 -12.22
C PRO A 76 -12.42 12.58 -11.47
N ALA A 77 -13.44 11.74 -11.27
CA ALA A 77 -13.28 10.41 -10.66
C ALA A 77 -12.13 9.63 -11.35
N VAL A 78 -11.44 8.72 -10.68
CA VAL A 78 -10.47 7.83 -11.35
C VAL A 78 -11.25 6.72 -12.05
N GLY A 79 -10.96 6.44 -13.32
CA GLY A 79 -11.67 5.43 -14.11
C GLY A 79 -10.75 4.37 -14.70
N LYS A 80 -11.29 3.48 -15.55
CA LYS A 80 -10.52 2.44 -16.23
C LYS A 80 -9.40 3.02 -17.10
N GLU A 81 -9.73 4.03 -17.90
CA GLU A 81 -8.78 4.70 -18.78
C GLU A 81 -8.02 5.78 -18.01
N ALA A 82 -6.74 5.94 -18.34
CA ALA A 82 -5.91 6.99 -17.75
C ALA A 82 -6.44 8.38 -18.13
N ARG A 83 -6.57 9.25 -17.14
CA ARG A 83 -6.97 10.65 -17.34
C ARG A 83 -6.35 11.59 -16.31
N ALA A 84 -6.29 12.87 -16.68
CA ALA A 84 -5.82 13.90 -15.79
C ALA A 84 -6.84 14.07 -14.65
N VAL A 85 -6.39 13.91 -13.42
CA VAL A 85 -7.19 14.09 -12.21
C VAL A 85 -6.50 15.05 -11.26
N THR A 86 -7.29 15.80 -10.52
CA THR A 86 -6.85 16.53 -9.33
C THR A 86 -7.20 15.72 -8.11
N ALA A 87 -6.22 15.36 -7.29
CA ALA A 87 -6.42 14.70 -6.01
C ALA A 87 -6.16 15.66 -4.86
N LYS A 88 -6.98 15.57 -3.81
CA LYS A 88 -6.77 16.30 -2.56
C LYS A 88 -7.23 15.47 -1.37
N GLY A 89 -6.58 15.65 -0.23
CA GLY A 89 -6.96 14.93 0.97
C GLY A 89 -6.20 15.38 2.21
N THR A 90 -6.65 14.84 3.33
CA THR A 90 -6.00 14.96 4.63
C THR A 90 -5.78 13.56 5.17
N VAL A 91 -4.59 13.29 5.70
CA VAL A 91 -4.28 12.07 6.42
C VAL A 91 -3.72 12.37 7.79
N THR A 92 -3.97 11.49 8.74
CA THR A 92 -3.39 11.53 10.07
C THR A 92 -2.16 10.64 10.12
N LEU A 93 -1.12 11.14 10.78
CA LEU A 93 0.09 10.40 11.13
C LEU A 93 0.05 10.14 12.62
N THR A 94 0.15 8.88 13.02
CA THR A 94 0.08 8.44 14.41
C THR A 94 1.21 7.48 14.72
N ASN A 95 1.45 7.23 16.01
CA ASN A 95 2.48 6.31 16.49
C ASN A 95 3.85 6.59 15.85
N CYS A 96 4.21 7.88 15.74
CA CYS A 96 5.48 8.25 15.16
C CYS A 96 6.63 7.90 16.11
N ALA A 97 7.64 7.24 15.57
CA ALA A 97 8.84 6.83 16.28
C ALA A 97 10.08 7.20 15.46
N SER A 98 11.11 7.71 16.12
CA SER A 98 12.41 8.06 15.54
C SER A 98 13.43 7.00 15.97
N PRO A 99 13.73 5.99 15.11
CA PRO A 99 14.58 4.87 15.50
C PRO A 99 16.03 5.27 15.75
N ASP A 100 16.49 6.33 15.09
CA ASP A 100 17.83 6.92 15.22
C ASP A 100 17.91 8.01 16.29
N GLY A 101 16.78 8.36 16.92
CA GLY A 101 16.69 9.40 17.94
C GLY A 101 16.85 10.83 17.42
N SER A 102 16.86 11.07 16.10
CA SER A 102 17.02 12.42 15.55
C SER A 102 15.77 13.31 15.71
N PHE A 103 14.60 12.70 15.88
CA PHE A 103 13.31 13.39 16.05
C PHE A 103 12.47 12.80 17.20
N PRO A 104 13.00 12.75 18.44
CA PRO A 104 12.39 11.99 19.55
C PRO A 104 11.07 12.59 20.05
N ASN A 105 10.82 13.86 19.73
CA ASN A 105 9.65 14.60 20.17
C ASN A 105 8.50 14.56 19.15
N LEU A 106 8.72 14.05 17.93
CA LEU A 106 7.66 13.92 16.93
C LEU A 106 6.84 12.65 17.20
N ARG A 107 5.57 12.81 17.58
CA ARG A 107 4.69 11.70 17.98
C ARG A 107 3.50 11.50 17.06
N SER A 108 3.04 12.57 16.43
CA SER A 108 1.95 12.53 15.48
C SER A 108 2.05 13.68 14.49
N GLY A 109 1.19 13.67 13.48
CA GLY A 109 1.05 14.78 12.57
C GLY A 109 -0.26 14.74 11.79
N THR A 110 -0.54 15.83 11.10
CA THR A 110 -1.63 15.91 10.13
C THR A 110 -1.03 16.37 8.81
N ALA A 111 -1.22 15.59 7.76
CA ALA A 111 -0.75 15.92 6.44
C ALA A 111 -1.92 16.29 5.54
N THR A 112 -1.85 17.46 4.91
CA THR A 112 -2.78 17.87 3.85
C THR A 112 -2.04 17.87 2.53
N PHE A 113 -2.71 17.52 1.43
CA PHE A 113 -2.09 17.54 0.12
C PHE A 113 -3.08 17.91 -0.98
N LYS A 114 -2.51 18.44 -2.06
CA LYS A 114 -3.19 18.64 -3.34
C LYS A 114 -2.19 18.34 -4.46
N GLY A 115 -2.65 17.62 -5.46
CA GLY A 115 -1.83 17.30 -6.63
C GLY A 115 -2.67 17.00 -7.86
N THR A 116 -1.98 16.88 -8.97
CA THR A 116 -2.50 16.46 -10.26
C THR A 116 -1.69 15.29 -10.77
N GLY A 117 -2.29 14.44 -11.59
CA GLY A 117 -1.57 13.38 -12.28
C GLY A 117 -2.46 12.69 -13.29
N GLN A 118 -1.87 11.81 -14.10
CA GLN A 118 -2.62 10.90 -14.95
C GLN A 118 -2.91 9.64 -14.14
N ALA A 119 -4.19 9.33 -13.91
CA ALA A 119 -4.60 8.21 -13.07
C ALA A 119 -5.60 7.30 -13.78
N SER A 120 -5.46 6.00 -13.54
CA SER A 120 -6.42 4.95 -13.86
C SER A 120 -6.64 4.07 -12.62
N CYS A 121 -7.58 3.13 -12.69
CA CYS A 121 -7.80 2.14 -11.63
C CYS A 121 -6.56 1.29 -11.30
N THR A 122 -5.58 1.24 -12.22
CA THR A 122 -4.42 0.36 -12.12
C THR A 122 -3.08 1.09 -12.15
N SER A 123 -3.06 2.39 -12.42
CA SER A 123 -1.81 3.15 -12.60
C SER A 123 -1.96 4.62 -12.21
N VAL A 124 -0.84 5.22 -11.83
CA VAL A 124 -0.71 6.67 -11.70
C VAL A 124 0.65 7.11 -12.25
N GLN A 125 0.70 8.22 -12.95
CA GLN A 125 1.93 8.77 -13.52
C GLN A 125 1.85 10.29 -13.61
N ASP A 126 2.98 10.93 -13.93
CA ASP A 126 3.08 12.38 -14.13
C ASP A 126 2.54 13.18 -12.93
N VAL A 127 2.79 12.67 -11.72
CA VAL A 127 2.26 13.26 -10.49
C VAL A 127 3.02 14.53 -10.14
N ALA A 128 2.30 15.63 -10.07
CA ALA A 128 2.76 16.90 -9.54
C ALA A 128 1.89 17.30 -8.34
N GLY A 129 2.47 17.96 -7.36
CA GLY A 129 1.70 18.38 -6.20
C GLY A 129 2.56 18.84 -5.05
N THR A 130 1.89 19.18 -3.96
CA THR A 130 2.54 19.56 -2.71
C THR A 130 1.67 19.12 -1.55
N GLY A 131 2.31 18.71 -0.46
CA GLY A 131 1.66 18.50 0.81
C GLY A 131 2.36 19.24 1.93
N THR A 132 1.63 19.49 3.01
CA THR A 132 2.14 20.07 4.24
C THR A 132 1.82 19.14 5.38
N ILE A 133 2.83 18.79 6.16
CA ILE A 133 2.69 18.03 7.40
C ILE A 133 2.85 18.99 8.56
N THR A 134 1.86 19.04 9.45
CA THR A 134 1.96 19.71 10.75
C THR A 134 2.28 18.67 11.81
N TRP A 135 3.41 18.82 12.46
CA TRP A 135 3.94 17.86 13.44
C TRP A 135 3.53 18.21 14.85
N LYS A 136 3.30 17.18 15.67
CA LYS A 136 2.90 17.33 17.06
C LYS A 136 3.68 16.42 18.01
N ASP A 137 3.82 16.87 19.25
CA ASP A 137 4.36 16.07 20.36
C ASP A 137 3.31 15.13 20.99
N ALA A 138 3.68 14.48 22.10
CA ALA A 138 2.78 13.57 22.83
C ALA A 138 1.60 14.29 23.48
N GLN A 139 1.75 15.58 23.78
CA GLN A 139 0.74 16.45 24.39
C GLN A 139 -0.15 17.12 23.32
N GLY A 140 0.12 16.88 22.03
CA GLY A 140 -0.61 17.47 20.92
C GLY A 140 -0.16 18.89 20.55
N GLN A 141 0.92 19.40 21.14
CA GLN A 141 1.48 20.72 20.81
C GLN A 141 2.14 20.69 19.44
N THR A 142 1.95 21.76 18.67
CA THR A 142 2.54 21.86 17.33
C THR A 142 4.04 22.15 17.43
N LEU A 143 4.85 21.27 16.86
CA LEU A 143 6.32 21.39 16.86
C LEU A 143 6.88 22.02 15.58
N GLY A 144 6.04 22.21 14.56
CA GLY A 144 6.40 22.83 13.29
C GLY A 144 5.82 22.10 12.10
N THR A 145 6.26 22.47 10.90
CA THR A 145 5.73 21.92 9.64
C THR A 145 6.82 21.30 8.78
N SER A 146 6.41 20.54 7.77
CA SER A 146 7.26 20.04 6.68
C SER A 146 6.50 20.13 5.36
N THR A 147 7.15 20.66 4.33
CA THR A 147 6.60 20.70 2.97
C THR A 147 7.11 19.50 2.20
N VAL A 148 6.21 18.74 1.59
CA VAL A 148 6.53 17.53 0.83
C VAL A 148 6.19 17.69 -0.64
N ARG A 149 7.00 17.10 -1.50
CA ARG A 149 6.70 16.98 -2.93
C ARG A 149 6.75 15.51 -3.37
N PRO A 150 5.87 15.08 -4.28
CA PRO A 150 5.98 13.78 -4.93
C PRO A 150 7.35 13.65 -5.61
N ASN A 151 7.93 12.45 -5.57
CA ASN A 151 9.16 12.11 -6.27
C ASN A 151 8.99 10.70 -6.87
N LEU A 152 8.51 10.65 -8.11
CA LEU A 152 8.22 9.39 -8.79
C LEU A 152 9.46 8.73 -9.41
N ASP A 153 10.54 9.49 -9.64
CA ASP A 153 11.81 8.97 -10.16
C ASP A 153 12.47 7.97 -9.21
N ALA A 154 12.03 7.95 -7.94
CA ALA A 154 12.50 7.05 -6.90
C ALA A 154 11.78 5.68 -6.86
N ILE A 155 10.88 5.35 -7.81
CA ILE A 155 9.94 4.23 -7.65
C ILE A 155 9.94 3.20 -8.80
N ASN A 156 10.01 1.91 -8.40
CA ASN A 156 9.42 0.76 -9.08
C ASN A 156 8.38 0.13 -8.10
N ALA A 157 7.12 0.56 -8.12
CA ALA A 157 6.06 0.08 -7.23
C ALA A 157 4.86 -0.43 -8.03
N TYR A 158 4.25 -1.51 -7.54
CA TYR A 158 3.18 -2.25 -8.24
C TYR A 158 1.76 -1.72 -7.97
N ASN A 159 1.55 -0.90 -6.93
CA ASN A 159 0.23 -0.37 -6.58
C ASN A 159 0.22 1.18 -6.60
N PRO A 160 -0.83 1.82 -7.16
CA PRO A 160 -0.91 3.27 -7.26
C PRO A 160 -1.00 3.97 -5.89
N GLY A 161 -1.50 3.29 -4.86
CA GLY A 161 -1.53 3.82 -3.48
C GLY A 161 -0.13 4.00 -2.87
N ASP A 162 0.82 3.13 -3.23
CA ASP A 162 2.21 3.22 -2.77
C ASP A 162 2.94 4.39 -3.44
N MET A 163 2.58 4.73 -4.68
CA MET A 163 3.17 5.85 -5.42
C MET A 163 2.82 7.22 -4.82
N MET A 164 1.68 7.34 -4.13
CA MET A 164 1.30 8.58 -3.43
C MET A 164 2.08 8.83 -2.13
N LEU A 165 2.69 7.78 -1.57
CA LEU A 165 3.44 7.85 -0.31
C LEU A 165 4.95 7.89 -0.51
N VAL A 166 5.39 8.26 -1.71
CA VAL A 166 6.81 8.47 -2.01
C VAL A 166 7.03 9.91 -2.42
N GLY A 167 8.08 10.50 -1.86
CA GLY A 167 8.36 11.90 -2.07
C GLY A 167 9.61 12.37 -1.36
N GLU A 168 9.74 13.68 -1.27
CA GLU A 168 10.82 14.33 -0.55
C GLU A 168 10.27 15.48 0.29
N VAL A 169 10.82 15.64 1.48
CA VAL A 169 10.58 16.82 2.30
C VAL A 169 11.50 17.94 1.82
N THR A 170 10.92 18.96 1.18
CA THR A 170 11.67 20.07 0.59
C THR A 170 11.91 21.22 1.58
N GLN A 171 11.11 21.32 2.63
CA GLN A 171 11.20 22.38 3.64
C GLN A 171 10.78 21.88 5.03
N GLY A 172 11.24 22.57 6.08
CA GLY A 172 10.78 22.36 7.45
C GLY A 172 11.56 21.29 8.24
N LYS A 173 10.93 20.73 9.28
CA LYS A 173 11.57 19.87 10.30
C LYS A 173 12.36 18.70 9.73
N LEU A 174 11.85 18.07 8.68
CA LEU A 174 12.46 16.88 8.05
C LEU A 174 13.10 17.20 6.70
N LYS A 175 13.50 18.46 6.44
CA LYS A 175 14.06 18.86 5.14
C LYS A 175 15.19 17.92 4.67
N GLY A 176 15.14 17.54 3.40
CA GLY A 176 16.10 16.66 2.74
C GLY A 176 15.88 15.17 3.03
N LYS A 177 14.87 14.80 3.84
CA LYS A 177 14.49 13.40 4.01
C LYS A 177 13.58 12.94 2.87
N ARG A 178 13.83 11.74 2.39
CA ARG A 178 12.93 11.05 1.46
C ARG A 178 11.80 10.41 2.22
N ILE A 179 10.66 10.26 1.56
CA ILE A 179 9.46 9.64 2.10
C ILE A 179 9.25 8.36 1.31
N ALA A 180 8.97 7.27 2.02
CA ALA A 180 8.53 6.03 1.42
C ALA A 180 7.43 5.44 2.29
N GLY A 181 6.36 4.96 1.68
CA GLY A 181 5.25 4.38 2.42
C GLY A 181 4.47 3.39 1.60
N LYS A 182 3.55 2.73 2.29
CA LYS A 182 2.62 1.76 1.73
C LYS A 182 1.25 2.02 2.32
N ALA A 183 0.21 1.90 1.49
CA ALA A 183 -1.17 2.06 1.95
C ALA A 183 -2.11 1.09 1.26
N ALA A 184 -3.05 0.58 2.02
CA ALA A 184 -4.14 -0.25 1.54
C ALA A 184 -5.44 0.56 1.54
N PRO A 185 -6.25 0.48 0.47
CA PRO A 185 -7.62 0.99 0.49
C PRO A 185 -8.43 0.29 1.58
N THR A 186 -9.19 1.07 2.35
CA THR A 186 -10.20 0.58 3.30
C THR A 186 -11.63 0.79 2.79
N SER A 187 -11.79 1.61 1.76
CA SER A 187 -13.04 1.74 0.99
C SER A 187 -13.10 0.72 -0.14
N ASP A 188 -14.31 0.31 -0.52
CA ASP A 188 -14.52 -0.53 -1.70
C ASP A 188 -14.17 0.21 -2.99
N ILE A 189 -13.17 -0.31 -3.71
CA ILE A 189 -12.73 0.19 -5.02
C ILE A 189 -12.99 -0.82 -6.15
N SER A 190 -13.70 -1.92 -5.88
CA SER A 190 -13.95 -3.01 -6.83
C SER A 190 -14.66 -2.55 -8.09
N GLN A 191 -15.48 -1.50 -7.99
CA GLN A 191 -16.26 -0.95 -9.10
C GLN A 191 -15.54 0.15 -9.88
N CYS A 192 -14.24 0.36 -9.65
CA CYS A 192 -13.48 1.42 -10.31
C CYS A 192 -13.57 1.35 -11.84
N SER A 193 -13.47 0.17 -12.43
CA SER A 193 -13.52 -0.01 -13.88
C SER A 193 -14.88 0.31 -14.49
N SER A 194 -15.97 0.11 -13.74
CA SER A 194 -17.35 0.31 -14.21
C SER A 194 -17.96 1.66 -13.86
N LYS A 195 -17.61 2.24 -12.70
CA LYS A 195 -18.24 3.47 -12.17
C LYS A 195 -17.25 4.59 -11.88
N GLY A 196 -15.96 4.28 -11.85
CA GLY A 196 -14.93 5.16 -11.36
C GLY A 196 -14.97 5.34 -9.84
N VAL A 197 -13.93 5.98 -9.31
CA VAL A 197 -13.72 6.25 -7.89
C VAL A 197 -13.41 7.73 -7.72
N SER A 198 -14.35 8.51 -7.18
CA SER A 198 -14.14 9.93 -6.84
C SER A 198 -13.60 10.13 -5.43
N SER A 199 -13.65 9.10 -4.59
CA SER A 199 -13.16 9.15 -3.23
C SER A 199 -12.64 7.81 -2.75
N ALA A 200 -11.58 7.84 -1.95
CA ALA A 200 -10.98 6.64 -1.37
C ALA A 200 -10.56 6.88 0.08
N GLN A 201 -10.67 5.83 0.88
CA GLN A 201 -10.15 5.77 2.23
C GLN A 201 -9.05 4.73 2.29
N GLY A 202 -8.11 4.91 3.22
CA GLY A 202 -7.00 3.98 3.37
C GLY A 202 -6.22 4.16 4.65
N SER A 203 -5.39 3.16 4.93
CA SER A 203 -4.44 3.18 6.03
C SER A 203 -3.16 2.44 5.66
N GLY A 204 -2.09 2.69 6.41
CA GLY A 204 -0.79 2.09 6.14
C GLY A 204 0.33 2.66 6.99
N THR A 205 1.53 2.68 6.44
CA THR A 205 2.74 3.16 7.13
C THR A 205 3.58 4.04 6.22
N VAL A 206 4.23 5.04 6.81
CA VAL A 206 5.18 5.92 6.13
C VAL A 206 6.48 6.00 6.91
N ALA A 207 7.60 6.01 6.19
CA ALA A 207 8.94 6.18 6.70
C ALA A 207 9.59 7.42 6.07
N PHE A 208 10.37 8.12 6.88
CA PHE A 208 11.24 9.23 6.46
C PHE A 208 12.67 8.73 6.54
N ILE A 209 13.41 8.89 5.45
CA ILE A 209 14.71 8.26 5.24
C ILE A 209 15.75 9.36 5.01
N ALA A 210 16.81 9.34 5.79
CA ALA A 210 18.03 10.09 5.49
C ALA A 210 18.83 9.30 4.46
N VAL A 211 19.41 10.00 3.49
CA VAL A 211 20.40 9.43 2.58
C VAL A 211 21.74 10.04 2.97
N ASP A 212 22.65 9.21 3.47
CA ASP A 212 24.00 9.63 3.77
C ASP A 212 24.71 9.91 2.45
N ALA A 213 25.24 11.13 2.29
CA ALA A 213 26.07 11.44 1.14
C ALA A 213 27.31 10.54 1.18
N SER A 214 27.59 9.85 0.08
CA SER A 214 28.86 9.14 -0.09
C SER A 214 29.98 10.16 0.05
N LYS A 215 30.87 9.95 1.03
CA LYS A 215 32.09 10.74 1.20
C LYS A 215 33.04 10.53 0.02
#